data_AF-M1EN74-F1
#
_entry.id   AF-M1EN74-F1
#
_cell.length_a   1.000
_cell.length_b   1.000
_cell.length_c   1.000
_cell.angle_alpha   90.00
_cell.angle_beta   90.00
_cell.angle_gamma   90.00
#
_symmetry.space_group_name_H-M   'P 1'
#
loop_
_entity.id
_entity.type
_entity.pdbx_description
1 polymer ?
#
loop_
_entity_poly.entity_id
_entity_poly.type
_entity_poly.pdbx_seq_one_letter_code
_entity_poly.pdbx_strand_id
1 'polypeptide(L)'
;TECGLYYSYYKQMLQAPTLMQGFHGLIYDNKTESMRTINLLQRMNIYQEVFLSILYRVLPIQKYLEPVYFYIYTLFGLQAIYVTALYTTSWLLSGTWLSGLLAAFWDVTNRIANRIDTTRVEFTIPLRENWALPFFAIQIAAITYFLR
;
A
#
# COMPACT_ATOMS: atom_id res chain seq x y z
N THR A 1 -11.00 -9.45 10.95
CA THR A 1 -10.95 -8.37 9.95
C THR A 1 -9.83 -8.66 8.96
N GLU A 2 -10.07 -8.51 7.66
CA GLU A 2 -9.16 -8.91 6.56
C GLU A 2 -7.76 -8.28 6.68
N CYS A 3 -7.66 -7.08 7.22
CA CYS A 3 -6.40 -6.35 7.43
C CYS A 3 -5.45 -7.02 8.41
N GLY A 4 -6.00 -7.62 9.47
CA GLY A 4 -5.22 -8.38 10.44
C GLY A 4 -4.62 -9.64 9.81
N LEU A 5 -5.31 -10.22 8.82
CA LEU A 5 -4.85 -11.39 8.08
C LEU A 5 -3.69 -11.04 7.14
N TYR A 6 -3.77 -9.92 6.41
CA TYR A 6 -2.64 -9.46 5.58
C TYR A 6 -1.40 -9.14 6.42
N TYR A 7 -1.60 -8.45 7.55
CA TYR A 7 -0.52 -8.17 8.48
C TYR A 7 0.09 -9.44 9.10
N SER A 8 -0.71 -10.49 9.35
CA SER A 8 -0.18 -11.74 9.88
C SER A 8 0.75 -12.45 8.90
N TYR A 9 0.48 -12.40 7.58
CA TYR A 9 1.40 -12.94 6.57
C TYR A 9 2.71 -12.17 6.48
N TYR A 10 2.63 -10.83 6.53
CA TYR A 10 3.82 -9.98 6.62
C TYR A 10 4.67 -10.35 7.84
N LYS A 11 4.04 -10.52 9.01
CA LYS A 11 4.70 -10.92 10.25
C LYS A 11 5.28 -12.33 10.17
N GLN A 12 4.57 -13.28 9.56
CA GLN A 12 5.05 -14.66 9.36
C GLN A 12 6.35 -14.68 8.55
N MET A 13 6.44 -13.87 7.49
CA MET A 13 7.67 -13.81 6.71
C MET A 13 8.83 -13.14 7.46
N LEU A 14 8.54 -12.14 8.31
CA LEU A 14 9.53 -11.53 9.19
C LEU A 14 10.04 -12.44 10.31
N GLN A 15 9.22 -13.37 10.79
CA GLN A 15 9.59 -14.32 11.84
C GLN A 15 10.38 -15.53 11.31
N ALA A 16 10.31 -15.82 10.01
CA ALA A 16 11.05 -16.92 9.41
C ALA A 16 12.58 -16.65 9.45
N PRO A 17 13.43 -17.62 9.82
CA PRO A 17 14.87 -17.39 9.96
C PRO A 17 15.57 -17.08 8.62
N THR A 18 15.02 -17.59 7.51
CA THR A 18 15.48 -17.29 6.15
C THR A 18 14.31 -16.84 5.27
N LEU A 19 14.61 -16.07 4.22
CA LEU A 19 13.59 -15.64 3.24
C LEU A 19 12.98 -16.85 2.52
N MET A 20 13.79 -17.81 2.09
CA MET A 20 13.32 -19.01 1.38
C MET A 20 12.36 -19.84 2.22
N GLN A 21 12.63 -20.00 3.52
CA GLN A 21 11.74 -20.72 4.42
C GLN A 21 10.44 -19.94 4.67
N GLY A 22 10.50 -18.61 4.71
CA GLY A 22 9.31 -17.75 4.76
C GLY A 22 8.43 -17.90 3.52
N PHE A 23 9.03 -17.85 2.32
CA PHE A 23 8.34 -18.08 1.06
C PHE A 23 7.70 -19.47 0.98
N HIS A 24 8.47 -20.52 1.31
CA HIS A 24 7.95 -21.89 1.32
C HIS A 24 6.79 -22.04 2.31
N GLY A 25 6.87 -21.39 3.48
CA GLY A 25 5.80 -21.37 4.46
C GLY A 25 4.52 -20.66 4.00
N LEU A 26 4.63 -19.67 3.10
CA LEU A 26 3.46 -18.99 2.52
C LEU A 26 2.88 -19.74 1.31
N ILE A 27 3.71 -20.44 0.53
CA ILE A 27 3.27 -21.22 -0.64
C ILE A 27 2.60 -22.53 -0.21
N TYR A 28 3.07 -23.15 0.86
CA TYR A 28 2.55 -24.41 1.38
C TYR A 28 1.90 -24.23 2.75
N ASP A 29 1.00 -23.24 2.86
CA ASP A 29 0.31 -22.99 4.12
C ASP A 29 -0.87 -23.94 4.31
N ASN A 30 -0.95 -24.55 5.50
CA ASN A 30 -2.06 -25.42 5.96
C ASN A 30 -2.67 -24.87 7.26
N LYS A 31 -2.31 -23.64 7.66
CA LYS A 31 -2.77 -23.01 8.91
C LYS A 31 -3.96 -22.09 8.68
N THR A 32 -4.03 -21.46 7.52
CA THR A 32 -5.10 -20.52 7.15
C THR A 32 -6.38 -21.24 6.77
N GLU A 33 -6.29 -22.37 6.06
CA GLU A 33 -7.42 -23.25 5.80
C GLU A 33 -7.10 -24.64 6.35
N SER A 34 -7.90 -25.11 7.31
CA SER A 34 -7.77 -26.46 7.85
C SER A 34 -8.07 -27.49 6.75
N MET A 35 -7.25 -28.53 6.65
CA MET A 35 -7.37 -29.67 5.73
C MET A 35 -6.93 -29.45 4.27
N ARG A 36 -6.36 -28.29 3.91
CA ARG A 36 -5.87 -28.06 2.54
C ARG A 36 -4.60 -27.18 2.53
N THR A 37 -3.59 -27.62 1.79
CA THR A 37 -2.43 -26.79 1.46
C THR A 37 -2.80 -25.82 0.33
N ILE A 38 -2.58 -24.53 0.56
CA ILE A 38 -2.94 -23.48 -0.40
C ILE A 38 -1.77 -22.53 -0.60
N ASN A 39 -1.57 -22.15 -1.86
CA ASN A 39 -0.64 -21.08 -2.22
C ASN A 39 -1.25 -19.72 -1.88
N LEU A 40 -0.85 -19.16 -0.73
CA LEU A 40 -1.34 -17.87 -0.27
C LEU A 40 -0.91 -16.72 -1.19
N LEU A 41 0.27 -16.79 -1.82
CA LEU A 41 0.75 -15.73 -2.72
C LEU A 41 -0.23 -15.50 -3.86
N GLN A 42 -0.63 -16.58 -4.54
CA GLN A 42 -1.50 -16.48 -5.70
C GLN A 42 -2.96 -16.25 -5.29
N ARG A 43 -3.44 -16.96 -4.26
CA ARG A 43 -4.86 -16.91 -3.89
C ARG A 43 -5.26 -15.62 -3.19
N MET A 44 -4.39 -15.11 -2.31
CA MET A 44 -4.62 -13.88 -1.54
C MET A 44 -3.89 -12.67 -2.14
N ASN A 45 -3.16 -12.86 -3.25
CA ASN A 45 -2.44 -11.83 -3.99
C ASN A 45 -1.33 -11.13 -3.15
N ILE A 46 -0.75 -11.75 -2.12
CA ILE A 46 0.07 -11.08 -1.08
C ILE A 46 1.49 -10.64 -1.49
N TYR A 47 1.72 -10.36 -2.77
CA TYR A 47 3.03 -9.98 -3.30
C TYR A 47 3.58 -8.68 -2.68
N GLN A 48 2.70 -7.74 -2.37
CA GLN A 48 3.03 -6.41 -1.83
C GLN A 48 3.53 -6.51 -0.38
N GLU A 49 2.87 -7.33 0.42
CA GLU A 49 3.22 -7.62 1.81
C GLU A 49 4.53 -8.41 1.87
N VAL A 50 4.71 -9.33 0.93
CA VAL A 50 5.96 -10.08 0.77
C VAL A 50 7.11 -9.13 0.43
N PHE A 51 6.93 -8.25 -0.55
CA PHE A 51 7.91 -7.23 -0.93
C PHE A 51 8.29 -6.32 0.25
N LEU A 52 7.30 -5.83 1.00
CA LEU A 52 7.51 -5.02 2.20
C LEU A 52 8.36 -5.71 3.26
N SER A 53 8.09 -6.98 3.54
CA SER A 53 8.85 -7.70 4.58
C SER A 53 10.28 -8.01 4.15
N ILE A 54 10.53 -8.20 2.85
CA ILE A 54 11.91 -8.26 2.31
C ILE A 54 12.58 -6.91 2.49
N LEU A 55 11.91 -5.82 2.12
CA LEU A 55 12.43 -4.47 2.25
C LEU A 55 12.78 -4.14 3.71
N TYR A 56 11.90 -4.48 4.65
CA TYR A 56 12.14 -4.31 6.08
C TYR A 56 13.29 -5.21 6.60
N ARG A 57 13.47 -6.40 6.03
CA ARG A 57 14.56 -7.31 6.39
C ARG A 57 15.93 -6.82 5.90
N VAL A 58 15.98 -6.23 4.71
CA VAL A 58 17.20 -5.77 4.05
C VAL A 58 17.65 -4.40 4.59
N LEU A 59 16.72 -3.50 4.88
CA LEU A 59 17.05 -2.16 5.36
C LEU A 59 17.44 -2.18 6.85
N PRO A 60 18.44 -1.36 7.28
CA PRO A 60 18.86 -1.25 8.68
C PRO A 60 17.87 -0.46 9.56
N ILE A 61 16.58 -0.51 9.23
CA ILE A 61 15.49 0.25 9.85
C ILE A 61 14.91 -0.49 11.06
N GLN A 62 15.19 -1.78 11.18
CA GLN A 62 14.74 -2.64 12.29
C GLN A 62 15.12 -2.11 13.68
N LYS A 63 16.20 -1.33 13.76
CA LYS A 63 16.69 -0.77 15.02
C LYS A 63 15.87 0.44 15.51
N TYR A 64 15.13 1.09 14.61
CA TYR A 64 14.45 2.36 14.87
C TYR A 64 12.92 2.25 14.78
N LEU A 65 12.40 1.32 13.98
CA LEU A 65 10.98 1.22 13.68
C LEU A 65 10.49 -0.21 13.87
N GLU A 66 9.41 -0.36 14.64
CA GLU A 66 8.72 -1.65 14.74
C GLU A 66 8.09 -2.03 13.39
N PRO A 67 7.92 -3.33 13.11
CA PRO A 67 7.38 -3.80 11.84
C PRO A 67 5.98 -3.25 11.53
N VAL A 68 5.15 -3.02 12.55
CA VAL A 68 3.81 -2.43 12.41
C VAL A 68 3.90 -1.00 11.89
N TYR A 69 4.76 -0.17 12.49
CA TYR A 69 4.89 1.23 12.08
C TYR A 69 5.48 1.37 10.68
N PHE A 70 6.46 0.55 10.33
CA PHE A 70 6.97 0.51 8.96
C PHE A 70 5.86 0.21 7.95
N TYR A 71 5.04 -0.80 8.23
CA TYR A 71 3.92 -1.16 7.38
C TYR A 71 2.91 -0.01 7.22
N ILE A 72 2.51 0.63 8.33
CA ILE A 72 1.56 1.75 8.30
C ILE A 72 2.15 2.96 7.58
N TYR A 73 3.41 3.32 7.84
CA TYR A 73 4.04 4.48 7.22
C TYR A 73 4.24 4.33 5.72
N THR A 74 4.53 3.12 5.23
CA THR A 74 4.62 2.88 3.78
C THR A 74 3.28 3.14 3.09
N LEU A 75 2.17 2.72 3.69
CA LEU A 75 0.83 2.97 3.17
C LEU A 75 0.46 4.46 3.18
N PHE A 76 0.80 5.18 4.25
CA PHE A 76 0.65 6.64 4.28
C PHE A 76 1.53 7.34 3.25
N GLY A 77 2.76 6.85 3.03
CA GLY A 77 3.66 7.36 2.01
C GLY A 77 3.10 7.17 0.60
N LEU A 78 2.53 6.01 0.31
CA LEU A 78 1.82 5.74 -0.94
C LEU A 78 0.66 6.73 -1.15
N GLN A 79 -0.07 7.06 -0.09
CA GLN A 79 -1.13 8.05 -0.19
C GLN A 79 -0.61 9.47 -0.45
N ALA A 80 0.51 9.86 0.15
CA ALA A 80 1.13 11.15 -0.11
C ALA A 80 1.58 11.27 -1.57
N ILE A 81 2.09 10.17 -2.14
CA ILE A 81 2.46 10.08 -3.55
C ILE A 81 1.23 10.27 -4.44
N TYR A 82 0.09 9.65 -4.11
CA TYR A 82 -1.17 9.83 -4.83
C TYR A 82 -1.61 11.30 -4.88
N VAL A 83 -1.63 11.99 -3.73
CA VAL A 83 -2.01 13.41 -3.67
C VAL A 83 -1.05 14.28 -4.48
N THR A 84 0.25 13.94 -4.46
CA THR A 84 1.25 14.64 -5.25
C THR A 84 1.05 14.42 -6.75
N ALA A 85 0.71 13.19 -7.17
CA ALA A 85 0.39 12.88 -8.56
C ALA A 85 -0.85 13.67 -9.02
N LEU A 86 -1.90 13.74 -8.20
CA LEU A 86 -3.09 14.57 -8.48
C LEU A 86 -2.76 16.07 -8.56
N TYR A 87 -1.89 16.55 -7.69
CA TYR A 87 -1.40 17.92 -7.76
C TYR A 87 -0.71 18.20 -9.10
N THR A 88 0.17 17.29 -9.53
CA THR A 88 0.90 17.43 -10.81
C THR A 88 -0.03 17.35 -12.02
N THR A 89 -1.01 16.44 -12.05
CA THR A 89 -1.98 16.36 -13.16
C THR A 89 -2.82 17.62 -13.27
N SER A 90 -3.33 18.13 -12.15
CA SER A 90 -4.15 19.34 -12.11
C SER A 90 -3.36 20.58 -12.55
N TRP A 91 -2.09 20.69 -12.13
CA TRP A 91 -1.21 21.76 -12.62
C TRP A 91 -0.94 21.61 -14.11
N LEU A 92 -0.61 20.41 -14.59
CA LEU A 92 -0.35 20.18 -16.01
C LEU A 92 -1.56 20.51 -16.90
N LEU A 93 -2.79 20.26 -16.45
CA LEU A 93 -4.00 20.55 -17.21
C LEU A 93 -4.39 22.04 -17.20
N SER A 94 -4.32 22.70 -16.05
CA SER A 94 -4.75 24.10 -15.90
C SER A 94 -3.66 25.12 -16.25
N GLY A 95 -2.38 24.70 -16.24
CA GLY A 95 -1.24 25.60 -16.44
C GLY A 95 -0.95 26.53 -15.24
N THR A 96 -1.73 26.45 -14.16
CA THR A 96 -1.54 27.24 -12.94
C THR A 96 -1.20 26.35 -11.75
N TRP A 97 -0.36 26.83 -10.84
CA TRP A 97 -0.02 26.12 -9.61
C TRP A 97 -1.20 26.09 -8.61
N LEU A 98 -2.12 27.05 -8.72
CA LEU A 98 -3.28 27.21 -7.84
C LEU A 98 -4.31 26.07 -8.04
N SER A 99 -4.51 25.61 -9.27
CA SER A 99 -5.40 24.47 -9.55
C SER A 99 -4.92 23.19 -8.86
N GLY A 100 -3.60 22.99 -8.81
CA GLY A 100 -2.97 21.88 -8.10
C GLY A 100 -3.28 21.95 -6.60
N LEU A 101 -3.10 23.13 -5.99
CA LEU A 101 -3.38 23.30 -4.55
C LEU A 101 -4.87 23.11 -4.23
N LEU A 102 -5.76 23.64 -5.06
CA LEU A 102 -7.21 23.46 -4.88
C LEU A 102 -7.62 21.99 -5.00
N ALA A 103 -7.04 21.25 -5.95
CA ALA A 103 -7.29 19.82 -6.11
C ALA A 103 -6.78 19.00 -4.90
N ALA A 104 -5.58 19.30 -4.41
CA ALA A 104 -5.03 18.66 -3.23
C ALA A 104 -5.84 18.97 -1.97
N PHE A 105 -6.25 20.24 -1.80
CA PHE A 105 -7.09 20.67 -0.69
C PHE A 105 -8.47 20.02 -0.73
N TRP A 106 -9.08 19.93 -1.92
CA TRP A 106 -10.34 19.24 -2.12
C TRP A 106 -10.25 17.76 -1.77
N ASP A 107 -9.23 17.04 -2.25
CA ASP A 107 -9.01 15.61 -1.93
C ASP A 107 -8.86 15.40 -0.42
N VAL A 108 -8.02 16.21 0.24
CA VAL A 108 -7.80 16.14 1.69
C VAL A 108 -9.08 16.47 2.47
N THR A 109 -9.80 17.51 2.10
CA THR A 109 -11.04 17.92 2.77
C THR A 109 -12.12 16.85 2.60
N ASN A 110 -12.25 16.27 1.41
CA ASN A 110 -13.18 15.18 1.14
C ASN A 110 -12.80 13.91 1.93
N ARG A 111 -11.50 13.61 2.07
CA ARG A 111 -10.99 12.54 2.93
C ARG A 111 -11.36 12.72 4.40
N ILE A 112 -11.30 13.95 4.90
CA ILE A 112 -11.59 14.28 6.30
C ILE A 112 -13.10 14.34 6.56
N ALA A 113 -13.87 14.92 5.63
CA ALA A 113 -15.31 15.13 5.75
C ALA A 113 -16.12 13.85 5.47
N ASN A 114 -15.68 13.03 4.51
CA ASN A 114 -16.38 11.82 4.10
C ASN A 114 -15.56 10.55 4.36
N ARG A 115 -15.09 10.40 5.60
CA ARG A 115 -14.26 9.27 6.04
C ARG A 115 -14.91 7.90 5.85
N ILE A 116 -16.24 7.83 5.84
CA ILE A 116 -16.99 6.58 5.83
C ILE A 116 -17.16 6.04 4.40
N ASP A 117 -17.34 6.92 3.41
CA ASP A 117 -17.62 6.51 2.03
C ASP A 117 -16.45 6.73 1.06
N THR A 118 -15.60 7.75 1.24
CA THR A 118 -14.54 8.08 0.26
C THR A 118 -13.23 7.32 0.52
N THR A 119 -12.88 7.03 1.78
CA THR A 119 -11.65 6.30 2.10
C THR A 119 -11.83 5.43 3.33
N ARG A 120 -11.90 4.11 3.16
CA ARG A 120 -11.90 3.14 4.28
C ARG A 120 -10.53 3.04 4.99
N VAL A 121 -9.79 4.14 5.09
CA VAL A 121 -8.44 4.21 5.66
C VAL A 121 -8.45 3.97 7.17
N GLU A 122 -9.55 4.28 7.88
CA GLU A 122 -9.65 4.01 9.33
C GLU A 122 -9.94 2.54 9.67
N PHE A 123 -10.68 1.81 8.83
CA PHE A 123 -11.04 0.41 9.11
C PHE A 123 -10.21 -0.60 8.32
N THR A 124 -9.59 -0.18 7.22
CA THR A 124 -8.89 -1.06 6.29
C THR A 124 -7.62 -0.42 5.73
N ILE A 125 -6.65 -0.16 6.62
CA ILE A 125 -5.34 0.43 6.29
C ILE A 125 -4.66 -0.32 5.11
N PRO A 126 -4.59 -1.66 5.08
CA PRO A 126 -4.00 -2.42 3.96
C PRO A 126 -4.99 -2.96 2.93
N LEU A 127 -6.01 -2.18 2.54
CA LEU A 127 -6.85 -2.61 1.42
C LEU A 127 -6.07 -2.52 0.11
N ARG A 128 -6.29 -3.49 -0.79
CA ARG A 128 -5.62 -3.60 -2.10
C ARG A 128 -5.77 -2.34 -2.95
N GLU A 129 -6.87 -1.63 -2.76
CA GLU A 129 -7.18 -0.37 -3.42
C GLU A 129 -6.17 0.73 -3.05
N ASN A 130 -5.81 0.84 -1.76
CA ASN A 130 -4.83 1.83 -1.29
C ASN A 130 -3.43 1.60 -1.88
N TRP A 131 -3.15 0.37 -2.29
CA TRP A 131 -1.90 0.03 -2.96
C TRP A 131 -1.90 0.42 -4.43
N ALA A 132 -3.00 0.19 -5.16
CA ALA A 132 -3.05 0.38 -6.61
C ALA A 132 -3.30 1.84 -7.04
N LEU A 133 -4.13 2.58 -6.29
CA LEU A 133 -4.54 3.95 -6.65
C LEU A 133 -3.37 4.94 -6.88
N PRO A 134 -2.31 4.97 -6.05
CA PRO A 134 -1.16 5.84 -6.29
C PRO A 134 -0.47 5.57 -7.63
N PHE A 135 -0.32 4.30 -8.01
CA PHE A 135 0.32 3.93 -9.28
C PHE A 135 -0.51 4.35 -10.48
N PHE A 136 -1.84 4.20 -10.42
CA PHE A 136 -2.73 4.70 -11.46
C PHE A 136 -2.66 6.23 -11.58
N ALA A 137 -2.62 6.95 -10.47
CA ALA A 137 -2.49 8.41 -10.50
C ALA A 137 -1.15 8.86 -11.13
N ILE A 138 -0.04 8.18 -10.82
CA ILE A 138 1.25 8.44 -11.47
C ILE A 138 1.18 8.16 -12.97
N GLN A 139 0.55 7.06 -13.39
CA GLN A 139 0.39 6.75 -14.81
C GLN A 139 -0.40 7.84 -15.53
N ILE A 140 -1.49 8.32 -14.94
CA ILE A 140 -2.27 9.44 -15.49
C ILE A 140 -1.41 10.71 -15.56
N ALA A 141 -0.62 11.01 -14.52
CA ALA A 141 0.32 12.14 -14.52
C ALA A 141 1.35 12.04 -15.65
N ALA A 142 1.96 10.87 -15.83
CA ALA A 142 2.94 10.62 -16.89
C ALA A 142 2.33 10.75 -18.29
N ILE A 143 1.14 10.20 -18.51
CA ILE A 143 0.41 10.32 -19.78
C ILE A 143 0.03 11.78 -20.06
N THR A 144 -0.47 12.49 -19.05
CA THR A 144 -0.81 13.92 -19.16
C THR A 144 0.42 14.75 -19.50
N TYR A 145 1.58 14.41 -18.94
CA TYR A 145 2.85 15.06 -19.28
C TYR A 145 3.28 14.77 -20.72
N PHE A 146 3.14 13.53 -21.19
CA PHE A 146 3.53 13.13 -22.54
C PHE A 146 2.63 13.71 -23.64
N LEU A 147 1.33 13.86 -23.38
CA LEU A 147 0.35 14.36 -24.36
C LEU A 147 0.35 15.89 -24.52
N ARG A 148 1.09 16.62 -23.68
CA ARG A 148 1.14 18.08 -23.67
C ARG A 148 2.38 18.60 -24.38
#